data_AF-A0A1J4WQ74-F1
#
_entry.id   AF-A0A1J4WQ74-F1
#
_cell.length_a   1.000
_cell.length_b   1.000
_cell.length_c   1.000
_cell.angle_alpha   90.00
_cell.angle_beta   90.00
_cell.angle_gamma   90.00
#
_symmetry.space_group_name_H-M   'P 1'
#
loop_
_entity.id
_entity.type
_entity.pdbx_description
1 polymer ?
#
loop_
_entity_poly.entity_id
_entity_poly.type
_entity_poly.pdbx_seq_one_letter_code
_entity_poly.pdbx_strand_id
1 'polypeptide(L)'
;MFLDALWAVLYFPLWWYGRGLKDTAIFCWTKIRSGWRSLALSILLVNFFKPMYGQSDVLAYILSIVTHFIQVFGRLILFFFWALFWILILFLWIIAPLYSLWELAV
;
A
#
# COMPACT_ATOMS: atom_id res chain seq x y z
N MET A 1 -30.60 -27.73 -9.25
CA MET A 1 -30.26 -26.91 -10.43
C MET A 1 -30.65 -25.44 -10.23
N PHE A 2 -31.94 -25.06 -10.23
CA PHE A 2 -32.33 -23.64 -10.04
C PHE A 2 -32.09 -23.09 -8.62
N LEU A 3 -32.30 -23.91 -7.59
CA LEU A 3 -32.06 -23.50 -6.20
C LEU A 3 -30.58 -23.21 -5.92
N ASP A 4 -29.68 -24.01 -6.52
CA ASP A 4 -28.23 -23.86 -6.37
C ASP A 4 -27.73 -22.55 -7.02
N ALA A 5 -28.31 -22.18 -8.17
CA ALA A 5 -28.00 -20.93 -8.84
C ALA A 5 -28.46 -19.70 -8.03
N LEU A 6 -29.66 -19.75 -7.45
CA LEU A 6 -30.17 -18.70 -6.56
C LEU A 6 -29.28 -18.55 -5.32
N TRP A 7 -28.85 -19.66 -4.74
CA TRP A 7 -27.94 -19.64 -3.59
C TRP A 7 -26.57 -19.06 -3.95
N ALA A 8 -26.03 -19.40 -5.13
CA ALA A 8 -24.77 -18.85 -5.61
C ALA A 8 -24.83 -17.31 -5.78
N VAL A 9 -25.92 -16.79 -6.34
CA VAL A 9 -26.13 -15.34 -6.52
C VAL A 9 -26.21 -14.60 -5.18
N LEU A 10 -26.92 -15.16 -4.19
CA LEU A 10 -27.04 -14.55 -2.86
C LEU A 10 -25.76 -14.69 -2.03
N TYR A 11 -25.03 -15.80 -2.18
CA TYR A 11 -23.78 -16.04 -1.47
C TYR A 11 -22.63 -15.19 -2.01
N PHE A 12 -22.64 -14.85 -3.30
CA PHE A 12 -21.61 -14.04 -3.96
C PHE A 12 -21.31 -12.71 -3.23
N PRO A 13 -22.27 -11.81 -2.98
CA PRO A 13 -22.00 -10.54 -2.28
C PRO A 13 -21.60 -10.76 -0.82
N LEU A 14 -22.19 -11.75 -0.13
CA LEU A 14 -21.85 -12.09 1.25
C LEU A 14 -20.39 -12.54 1.38
N TRP A 15 -19.93 -13.38 0.46
CA TRP A 15 -18.54 -13.81 0.41
C TRP A 15 -17.61 -12.67 0.02
N TRP A 16 -17.99 -11.87 -0.97
CA TRP A 16 -17.17 -10.79 -1.52
C TRP A 16 -16.86 -9.72 -0.47
N TYR A 17 -17.88 -9.23 0.23
CA TYR A 17 -17.72 -8.21 1.29
C TYR A 17 -17.30 -8.80 2.64
N GLY A 18 -17.45 -10.10 2.83
CA GLY A 18 -17.02 -10.80 4.03
C GLY A 18 -15.58 -11.30 3.94
N ARG A 19 -15.42 -12.57 3.58
CA ARG A 19 -14.12 -13.25 3.57
C ARG A 19 -13.21 -12.70 2.46
N GLY A 20 -13.73 -12.49 1.25
CA GLY A 20 -12.96 -11.99 0.13
C GLY A 20 -12.32 -10.62 0.41
N LEU A 21 -13.12 -9.66 0.90
CA LEU A 21 -12.63 -8.34 1.26
C LEU A 21 -11.57 -8.39 2.35
N LYS A 22 -11.76 -9.21 3.39
CA LYS A 22 -10.78 -9.37 4.47
C LYS A 22 -9.44 -9.88 3.92
N ASP A 23 -9.47 -10.93 3.10
CA ASP A 23 -8.26 -11.54 2.58
C ASP A 23 -7.54 -10.59 1.61
N THR A 24 -8.27 -9.90 0.75
CA THR A 24 -7.72 -8.87 -0.16
C THR A 24 -7.15 -7.67 0.61
N ALA A 25 -7.82 -7.21 1.67
CA ALA A 25 -7.33 -6.11 2.50
C ALA A 25 -6.02 -6.49 3.22
N ILE A 26 -5.95 -7.70 3.78
CA ILE A 26 -4.72 -8.22 4.39
C ILE A 26 -3.62 -8.31 3.34
N PHE A 27 -3.93 -8.82 2.14
CA PHE A 27 -2.98 -8.89 1.04
C PHE A 27 -2.42 -7.50 0.66
N CYS A 28 -3.28 -6.51 0.40
CA CYS A 28 -2.85 -5.14 0.10
C CYS A 28 -1.99 -4.56 1.24
N TRP A 29 -2.41 -4.75 2.49
CA TRP A 29 -1.63 -4.30 3.65
C TRP A 29 -0.24 -4.92 3.70
N THR A 30 -0.12 -6.23 3.45
CA THR A 30 1.19 -6.90 3.41
C THR A 30 2.08 -6.35 2.30
N LYS A 31 1.52 -6.01 1.13
CA LYS A 31 2.27 -5.40 0.02
C LYS A 31 2.75 -4.00 0.33
N ILE A 32 1.93 -3.19 1.00
CA ILE A 32 2.31 -1.85 1.48
C ILE A 32 3.45 -1.98 2.51
N ARG A 33 3.29 -2.85 3.52
CA ARG A 33 4.33 -3.08 4.54
C ARG A 33 5.63 -3.61 3.94
N SER A 34 5.55 -4.45 2.91
CA SER A 34 6.72 -4.92 2.17
C SER A 34 7.43 -3.78 1.44
N GLY A 35 6.67 -2.87 0.81
CA GLY A 35 7.24 -1.68 0.15
C GLY A 35 8.01 -0.79 1.13
N TRP A 36 7.45 -0.57 2.34
CA TRP A 36 8.12 0.19 3.39
C TRP A 36 9.48 -0.41 3.77
N ARG A 37 9.52 -1.74 3.93
CA ARG A 37 10.75 -2.48 4.24
C ARG A 37 11.74 -2.46 3.07
N SER A 38 11.27 -2.67 1.85
CA SER A 38 12.10 -2.69 0.64
C SER A 38 12.79 -1.35 0.38
N LEU A 39 12.13 -0.24 0.72
CA LEU A 39 12.69 1.10 0.60
C LEU A 39 13.57 1.49 1.80
N ALA A 40 13.73 0.59 2.79
CA ALA A 40 14.53 0.79 3.99
C ALA A 40 14.16 2.07 4.78
N LEU A 41 12.89 2.51 4.70
CA LEU A 41 12.44 3.78 5.28
C LEU A 41 12.69 3.84 6.79
N SER A 42 12.46 2.74 7.52
CA SER A 42 12.78 2.66 8.95
C SER A 42 14.26 2.93 9.25
N ILE A 43 15.17 2.41 8.43
CA ILE A 43 16.62 2.55 8.64
C ILE A 43 17.06 3.97 8.36
N LEU A 44 16.50 4.59 7.32
CA LEU A 44 16.77 5.96 6.91
C LEU A 44 16.29 6.97 7.95
N LEU A 45 15.11 6.75 8.54
CA LEU A 45 14.59 7.61 9.61
C LEU A 45 15.42 7.50 10.89
N VAL A 46 15.86 6.29 11.27
CA VAL A 46 16.71 6.09 12.47
C VAL A 46 18.10 6.70 12.31
N ASN A 47 18.68 6.65 11.11
CA ASN A 47 20.03 7.16 10.85
C ASN A 47 20.05 8.57 10.24
N PHE A 48 18.92 9.27 10.23
CA PHE A 48 18.79 10.57 9.56
C PHE A 48 19.81 11.62 10.04
N PHE A 49 20.14 11.59 11.33
CA PHE A 49 21.09 12.54 11.94
C PHE A 49 22.52 11.98 12.05
N LYS A 50 22.79 10.76 11.56
CA LYS A 50 24.16 10.25 11.58
C LYS A 50 24.97 10.83 10.41
N PRO A 51 26.15 11.39 10.65
CA PRO A 51 27.01 11.92 9.59
C PRO A 51 27.50 10.78 8.68
N MET A 52 27.37 10.94 7.36
CA MET A 52 27.73 9.92 6.35
C MET A 52 29.24 9.69 6.24
N TYR A 53 30.05 10.73 6.41
CA TYR A 53 31.48 10.71 6.05
C TYR A 53 32.44 10.56 7.23
N GLY A 54 31.93 10.34 8.45
CA GLY A 54 32.76 10.15 9.66
C GLY A 54 33.61 11.38 10.06
N GLN A 55 33.50 12.49 9.33
CA GLN A 55 34.22 13.73 9.53
C GLN A 55 33.36 14.68 10.36
N SER A 56 33.92 15.25 11.43
CA SER A 56 33.20 16.08 12.41
C SER A 56 33.18 17.57 12.06
N ASP A 57 33.36 17.92 10.78
CA ASP A 57 33.25 19.31 10.33
C ASP A 57 31.79 19.73 10.23
N VAL A 58 31.49 20.95 10.67
CA VAL A 58 30.12 21.51 10.65
C VAL A 58 29.53 21.51 9.23
N LEU A 59 30.38 21.80 8.22
CA LEU A 59 29.99 21.74 6.81
C LEU A 59 29.64 20.30 6.37
N ALA A 60 30.42 19.31 6.80
CA ALA A 60 30.16 17.90 6.48
C ALA A 60 28.86 17.40 7.13
N TYR A 61 28.55 17.87 8.34
CA TYR A 61 27.31 17.56 9.03
C TYR A 61 26.08 18.13 8.32
N ILE A 62 26.12 19.42 7.94
CA ILE A 62 25.03 20.08 7.20
C ILE A 62 24.78 19.37 5.86
N LEU A 63 25.85 19.08 5.11
CA LEU A 63 25.74 18.39 3.83
C LEU A 63 25.11 17.00 4.01
N SER A 64 25.48 16.28 5.06
CA SER A 64 24.92 14.97 5.38
C SER A 64 23.43 15.03 5.72
N ILE A 65 22.94 16.08 6.38
CA ILE A 65 21.50 16.25 6.63
C ILE A 65 20.74 16.48 5.33
N VAL A 66 21.28 17.33 4.44
CA VAL A 66 20.65 17.63 3.15
C VAL A 66 20.55 16.38 2.29
N THR A 67 21.61 15.56 2.21
CA THR A 67 21.57 14.32 1.43
C THR A 67 20.60 13.30 2.01
N HIS A 68 20.55 13.12 3.34
CA HIS A 68 19.54 12.27 3.97
C HIS A 68 18.12 12.79 3.73
N PHE A 69 17.91 14.11 3.78
CA PHE A 69 16.62 14.72 3.48
C PHE A 69 16.15 14.36 2.07
N ILE A 70 17.01 14.57 1.07
CA ILE A 70 16.70 14.22 -0.33
C ILE A 70 16.42 12.71 -0.47
N GLN A 71 17.21 11.85 0.17
CA GLN A 71 17.02 10.40 0.12
C GLN A 71 15.71 9.94 0.78
N VAL A 72 15.38 10.48 1.95
CA VAL A 72 14.12 10.20 2.64
C VAL A 72 12.95 10.67 1.78
N PHE A 73 13.00 11.92 1.30
CA PHE A 73 11.89 12.50 0.53
C PHE A 73 11.66 11.75 -0.78
N GLY A 74 12.72 11.43 -1.53
CA GLY A 74 12.63 10.67 -2.77
C GLY A 74 12.03 9.26 -2.55
N ARG A 75 12.47 8.55 -1.51
CA ARG A 75 11.94 7.21 -1.19
C ARG A 75 10.52 7.27 -0.63
N LEU A 76 10.15 8.31 0.11
CA LEU A 76 8.78 8.53 0.57
C LEU A 76 7.82 8.77 -0.60
N ILE A 77 8.24 9.52 -1.63
CA ILE A 77 7.44 9.70 -2.85
C ILE A 77 7.22 8.37 -3.56
N LEU A 78 8.27 7.56 -3.73
CA LEU A 78 8.16 6.22 -4.32
C LEU A 78 7.22 5.32 -3.50
N PHE A 79 7.35 5.35 -2.18
CA PHE A 79 6.46 4.62 -1.28
C PHE A 79 5.01 5.09 -1.38
N PHE A 80 4.79 6.40 -1.50
CA PHE A 80 3.46 6.99 -1.64
C PHE A 80 2.75 6.45 -2.89
N PHE A 81 3.41 6.48 -4.05
CA PHE A 81 2.83 5.92 -5.28
C PHE A 81 2.60 4.41 -5.17
N TRP A 82 3.52 3.67 -4.54
CA TRP A 82 3.34 2.24 -4.29
C TRP A 82 2.14 1.95 -3.39
N ALA A 83 1.99 2.69 -2.29
CA ALA A 83 0.87 2.53 -1.37
C ALA A 83 -0.46 2.93 -2.04
N LEU A 84 -0.46 4.05 -2.77
CA LEU A 84 -1.61 4.52 -3.53
C LEU A 84 -2.08 3.46 -4.53
N PHE A 85 -1.16 2.84 -5.28
CA PHE A 85 -1.49 1.78 -6.22
C PHE A 85 -2.23 0.60 -5.55
N TRP A 86 -1.74 0.10 -4.41
CA TRP A 86 -2.38 -1.02 -3.70
C TRP A 86 -3.71 -0.63 -3.06
N ILE A 87 -3.85 0.61 -2.61
CA ILE A 87 -5.11 1.15 -2.10
C ILE A 87 -6.13 1.24 -3.24
N LEU A 88 -5.75 1.73 -4.42
CA LEU A 88 -6.62 1.79 -5.60
C LEU A 88 -7.09 0.38 -6.02
N ILE A 89 -6.21 -0.63 -6.00
CA ILE A 89 -6.60 -2.02 -6.24
C ILE A 89 -7.67 -2.49 -5.26
N LEU A 90 -7.54 -2.15 -3.97
CA LEU A 90 -8.54 -2.51 -2.96
C LEU A 90 -9.89 -1.83 -3.24
N PHE A 91 -9.87 -0.55 -3.63
CA PHE A 91 -11.10 0.15 -4.04
C PHE A 91 -11.74 -0.46 -5.28
N LEU A 92 -10.95 -0.80 -6.31
CA LEU A 92 -11.45 -1.49 -7.50
C LEU A 92 -12.09 -2.83 -7.12
N TRP A 93 -11.50 -3.58 -6.19
CA TRP A 93 -12.09 -4.82 -5.68
C TRP A 93 -13.43 -4.59 -4.99
N ILE A 94 -13.58 -3.53 -4.19
CA ILE A 94 -14.83 -3.19 -3.51
C ILE A 94 -15.92 -2.77 -4.51
N ILE A 95 -15.55 -2.02 -5.56
CA ILE A 95 -16.50 -1.47 -6.54
C ILE A 95 -16.93 -2.51 -7.58
N ALA A 96 -16.07 -3.47 -7.93
CA ALA A 96 -16.37 -4.52 -8.91
C ALA A 96 -17.75 -5.20 -8.75
N PRO A 97 -18.15 -5.70 -7.56
CA PRO A 97 -19.46 -6.33 -7.38
C PRO A 97 -20.63 -5.33 -7.51
N LEU A 98 -20.45 -4.05 -7.13
CA LEU A 98 -21.49 -3.03 -7.31
C LEU A 98 -21.74 -2.77 -8.79
N TYR A 99 -20.65 -2.70 -9.57
CA TYR A 99 -20.74 -2.53 -11.01
C TYR A 99 -21.43 -3.72 -11.68
N SER A 100 -21.06 -4.95 -11.30
CA SER A 100 -21.73 -6.16 -11.81
C SER A 100 -23.22 -6.21 -11.48
N LEU A 101 -23.64 -5.76 -10.29
CA LEU A 101 -25.05 -5.69 -9.92
C LEU A 101 -25.81 -4.60 -10.70
N TRP A 102 -25.14 -3.48 -11.00
CA TRP A 102 -25.73 -2.40 -11.80
C TRP A 102 -25.97 -2.82 -13.26
N GLU A 103 -25.00 -3.49 -13.89
CA GLU A 103 -25.15 -4.04 -15.24
C GLU A 103 -26.26 -5.09 -15.34
N LEU A 104 -26.53 -5.84 -14.27
CA LEU A 104 -27.64 -6.81 -14.24
C LEU A 104 -29.02 -6.15 -14.05
N ALA A 105 -29.06 -4.91 -13.58
CA ALA A 105 -30.29 -4.18 -13.29
C ALA A 105 -30.77 -3.28 -14.44
N VAL A 106 -29.91 -3.01 -15.42
CA VAL A 106 -30.18 -2.25 -16.66
C VAL A 106 -30.53 -3.21 -17.79
#